data_AF-A0A9E3KV58-F1
#
_entry.id   AF-A0A9E3KV58-F1
#
_cell.length_a   1.000
_cell.length_b   1.000
_cell.length_c   1.000
_cell.angle_alpha   90.00
_cell.angle_beta   90.00
_cell.angle_gamma   90.00
#
_symmetry.space_group_name_H-M   'P 1'
#
loop_
_entity.id
_entity.type
_entity.pdbx_description
1 polymer ?
#
loop_
_entity_poly.entity_id
_entity_poly.type
_entity_poly.pdbx_seq_one_letter_code
_entity_poly.pdbx_strand_id
1 'polypeptide(L)'
;MKRLIQFPAWILTGLTLLVSCERQEGLPKLQVCSSKYVYYNTGDSKVYLRQSLTEIWIVFAQEEITKEEAELILSKYTFLGMTGLASSYKQVGVRINENVTDCTIVNNYLSVLNEDEAIFSATPVFYYSATDPNSYFILLSEVLTKNNESLISESDFIDYAESMNLELVEAKYATQYFRVKEVKTGFEALEIANQIYESGKVEYAQPNGIVKVEPH
;
A
#
# COMPACT_ATOMS: atom_id res chain seq x y z
N MET A 1 88.33 -17.01 -2.96
CA MET A 1 87.59 -17.19 -4.24
C MET A 1 86.11 -17.20 -3.88
N LYS A 2 85.34 -16.11 -4.11
CA LYS A 2 84.71 -15.65 -5.36
C LYS A 2 83.62 -16.61 -5.91
N ARG A 3 82.40 -16.05 -5.97
CA ARG A 3 81.22 -16.34 -6.83
C ARG A 3 80.20 -17.36 -6.31
N LEU A 4 78.89 -17.24 -6.55
CA LEU A 4 77.90 -16.15 -6.84
C LEU A 4 76.60 -16.90 -7.24
N ILE A 5 75.44 -16.43 -6.73
CA ILE A 5 74.08 -16.44 -7.36
C ILE A 5 73.36 -17.80 -7.51
N GLN A 6 72.17 -17.96 -6.92
CA GLN A 6 70.86 -17.89 -7.61
C GLN A 6 69.68 -18.22 -6.68
N PHE A 7 68.90 -17.18 -6.37
CA PHE A 7 67.47 -17.29 -6.11
C PHE A 7 66.76 -17.75 -7.40
N PRO A 8 65.70 -18.55 -7.26
CA PRO A 8 64.37 -18.09 -7.66
C PRO A 8 63.41 -18.30 -6.47
N ALA A 9 62.73 -17.30 -5.92
CA ALA A 9 61.70 -16.46 -6.52
C ALA A 9 60.43 -17.26 -6.88
N TRP A 10 59.29 -16.84 -6.31
CA TRP A 10 57.92 -17.20 -6.68
C TRP A 10 57.51 -18.62 -6.18
N ILE A 11 56.43 -18.91 -5.45
CA ILE A 11 55.11 -18.31 -5.31
C ILE A 11 54.57 -18.82 -3.96
N LEU A 12 54.91 -18.14 -2.85
CA LEU A 12 54.07 -18.20 -1.66
C LEU A 12 53.25 -16.91 -1.59
N THR A 13 52.55 -16.60 -2.69
CA THR A 13 51.23 -15.96 -2.59
C THR A 13 50.33 -16.99 -1.91
N GLY A 14 50.54 -17.18 -0.60
CA GLY A 14 49.53 -17.73 0.26
C GLY A 14 48.32 -16.86 0.02
N LEU A 15 47.32 -17.45 -0.61
CA LEU A 15 46.05 -16.84 -0.94
C LEU A 15 45.50 -16.18 0.33
N THR A 16 45.77 -14.90 0.49
CA THR A 16 44.85 -13.98 1.14
C THR A 16 43.67 -13.84 0.21
N LEU A 17 42.89 -14.92 0.07
CA LEU A 17 41.48 -14.83 -0.21
C LEU A 17 40.86 -14.21 1.04
N LEU A 18 41.08 -12.91 1.20
CA LEU A 18 40.10 -12.03 1.82
C LEU A 18 38.92 -12.08 0.85
N VAL A 19 38.16 -13.17 0.93
CA VAL A 19 36.76 -13.14 0.55
C VAL A 19 36.18 -12.13 1.52
N SER A 20 36.15 -10.88 1.07
CA SER A 20 35.23 -9.90 1.59
C SER A 20 33.86 -10.51 1.39
N CYS A 21 33.40 -11.28 2.37
CA CYS A 21 31.98 -11.42 2.64
C CYS A 21 31.55 -10.00 2.99
N GLU A 22 31.32 -9.17 1.97
CA GLU A 22 30.28 -8.17 2.08
C GLU A 22 29.06 -8.98 2.49
N ARG A 23 28.75 -8.89 3.77
CA ARG A 23 27.47 -9.30 4.30
C ARG A 23 26.52 -8.45 3.50
N GLN A 24 25.94 -9.03 2.44
CA GLN A 24 24.73 -8.51 1.84
C GLN A 24 23.82 -8.32 3.04
N GLU A 25 23.69 -7.08 3.49
CA GLU A 25 22.66 -6.71 4.45
C GLU A 25 21.40 -7.13 3.74
N GLY A 26 20.86 -8.29 4.14
CA GLY A 26 19.64 -8.80 3.56
C GLY A 26 18.65 -7.66 3.70
N LEU A 27 18.05 -7.26 2.57
CA LEU A 27 17.03 -6.22 2.55
C LEU A 27 16.13 -6.42 3.77
N PRO A 28 15.90 -5.37 4.58
CA PRO A 28 15.14 -5.51 5.82
C PRO A 28 13.84 -6.23 5.50
N LYS A 29 13.62 -7.37 6.17
CA LYS A 29 12.46 -8.20 5.88
C LYS A 29 11.20 -7.41 6.23
N LEU A 30 10.36 -7.18 5.23
CA LEU A 30 9.07 -6.52 5.43
C LEU A 30 8.27 -7.26 6.51
N GLN A 31 7.72 -6.50 7.44
CA GLN A 31 6.75 -7.02 8.39
C GLN A 31 5.36 -6.86 7.77
N VAL A 32 4.80 -7.97 7.32
CA VAL A 32 3.48 -8.01 6.69
C VAL A 32 2.62 -9.09 7.32
N CYS A 33 1.31 -8.89 7.21
CA CYS A 33 0.31 -9.85 7.57
C CYS A 33 0.50 -11.20 6.86
N SER A 34 0.19 -12.28 7.58
CA SER A 34 0.15 -13.64 7.00
C SER A 34 -1.04 -13.82 6.07
N SER A 35 -2.17 -13.16 6.37
CA SER A 35 -3.34 -13.06 5.52
C SER A 35 -3.01 -12.33 4.21
N LYS A 36 -3.69 -12.76 3.14
CA LYS A 36 -3.67 -12.08 1.85
C LYS A 36 -5.01 -11.41 1.63
N TYR A 37 -4.95 -10.17 1.17
CA TYR A 37 -6.09 -9.44 0.62
C TYR A 37 -6.09 -9.66 -0.89
N VAL A 38 -7.26 -9.58 -1.51
CA VAL A 38 -7.40 -9.81 -2.94
C VAL A 38 -8.33 -8.77 -3.54
N TYR A 39 -8.04 -8.38 -4.78
CA TYR A 39 -9.04 -7.74 -5.62
C TYR A 39 -9.05 -8.35 -7.02
N TYR A 40 -10.20 -8.26 -7.69
CA TYR A 40 -10.36 -8.67 -9.07
C TYR A 40 -9.89 -7.55 -10.00
N ASN A 41 -9.04 -7.92 -10.95
CA ASN A 41 -8.66 -7.10 -12.08
C ASN A 41 -9.39 -7.64 -13.34
N THR A 42 -9.24 -6.97 -14.47
CA THR A 42 -9.80 -7.35 -15.76
C THR A 42 -9.63 -8.84 -16.09
N GLY A 43 -10.69 -9.47 -16.62
CA GLY A 43 -10.69 -10.85 -17.12
C GLY A 43 -10.48 -11.94 -16.05
N ASP A 44 -11.20 -11.87 -14.92
CA ASP A 44 -11.17 -12.82 -13.80
C ASP A 44 -9.80 -12.95 -13.11
N SER A 45 -8.86 -12.04 -13.40
CA SER A 45 -7.53 -12.07 -12.78
C SER A 45 -7.58 -11.55 -11.36
N LYS A 46 -6.85 -12.20 -10.45
CA LYS A 46 -6.77 -11.81 -9.03
C LYS A 46 -5.42 -11.21 -8.71
N VAL A 47 -5.43 -10.06 -8.05
CA VAL A 47 -4.23 -9.42 -7.51
C VAL A 47 -4.20 -9.65 -6.01
N TYR A 48 -3.08 -10.18 -5.51
CA TYR A 48 -2.90 -10.48 -4.10
C TYR A 48 -2.06 -9.41 -3.43
N LEU A 49 -2.53 -8.97 -2.27
CA LEU A 49 -1.96 -7.90 -1.47
C LEU A 49 -1.64 -8.41 -0.06
N ARG A 50 -0.57 -7.89 0.53
CA ARG A 50 -0.17 -8.19 1.91
C ARG A 50 -0.13 -6.89 2.71
N GLN A 51 -0.96 -6.79 3.73
CA GLN A 51 -1.02 -5.62 4.61
C GLN A 51 0.32 -5.44 5.35
N SER A 52 0.84 -4.21 5.34
CA SER A 52 1.97 -3.78 6.16
C SER A 52 1.60 -3.79 7.64
N LEU A 53 2.52 -4.27 8.47
CA LEU A 53 2.41 -4.15 9.93
C LEU A 53 3.06 -2.87 10.46
N THR A 54 3.70 -2.08 9.60
CA THR A 54 4.55 -0.96 10.02
C THR A 54 4.14 0.37 9.41
N GLU A 55 3.22 0.39 8.45
CA GLU A 55 2.91 1.59 7.66
C GLU A 55 1.41 1.74 7.42
N ILE A 56 0.94 2.98 7.63
CA ILE A 56 -0.43 3.42 7.39
C ILE A 56 -0.36 4.62 6.45
N TRP A 57 -1.31 4.71 5.53
CA TRP A 57 -1.53 5.88 4.70
C TRP A 57 -2.72 6.66 5.25
N ILE A 58 -2.57 7.97 5.41
CA ILE A 58 -3.59 8.86 5.96
C ILE A 58 -3.91 9.96 4.95
N VAL A 59 -5.19 10.18 4.73
CA VAL A 59 -5.74 11.30 3.97
C VAL A 59 -6.51 12.19 4.94
N PHE A 60 -6.13 13.46 5.03
CA PHE A 60 -6.83 14.42 5.88
C PHE A 60 -8.13 14.91 5.22
N ALA A 61 -9.12 15.26 6.05
CA ALA A 61 -10.41 15.76 5.58
C ALA A 61 -10.33 17.17 4.97
N GLN A 62 -9.34 17.96 5.38
CA GLN A 62 -9.14 19.31 4.85
C GLN A 62 -8.49 19.26 3.46
N GLU A 63 -8.96 20.09 2.54
CA GLU A 63 -8.40 20.15 1.18
C GLU A 63 -6.96 20.69 1.15
N GLU A 64 -6.69 21.68 2.00
CA GLU A 64 -5.38 22.25 2.22
C GLU A 64 -5.04 22.09 3.70
N ILE A 65 -3.85 21.57 3.98
CA ILE A 65 -3.35 21.38 5.35
C ILE A 65 -1.85 21.67 5.36
N THR A 66 -1.40 22.41 6.36
CA THR A 66 0.03 22.67 6.57
C THR A 66 0.72 21.47 7.21
N LYS A 67 2.05 21.47 7.17
CA LYS A 67 2.85 20.45 7.86
C LYS A 67 2.54 20.43 9.35
N GLU A 68 2.53 21.61 9.97
CA GLU A 68 2.37 21.80 11.40
C GLU A 68 1.00 21.31 11.87
N GLU A 69 -0.06 21.56 11.09
CA GLU A 69 -1.41 21.06 11.38
C GLU A 69 -1.49 19.54 11.25
N ALA A 70 -0.91 18.97 10.19
CA ALA A 70 -0.85 17.53 10.00
C ALA A 70 -0.09 16.85 11.16
N GLU A 71 1.09 17.37 11.53
CA GLU A 71 1.87 16.86 12.67
C GLU A 71 1.09 17.00 14.00
N LEU A 72 0.37 18.10 14.19
CA LEU A 72 -0.46 18.31 15.38
C LEU A 72 -1.60 17.28 15.46
N ILE A 73 -2.31 17.02 14.36
CA ILE A 73 -3.37 15.99 14.32
C ILE A 73 -2.78 14.62 14.66
N LEU A 74 -1.66 14.26 14.02
CA LEU A 74 -1.04 12.94 14.20
C LEU A 74 -0.40 12.77 15.58
N SER A 75 0.01 13.86 16.25
CA SER A 75 0.60 13.80 17.59
C SER A 75 -0.35 13.29 18.67
N LYS A 76 -1.67 13.24 18.41
CA LYS A 76 -2.68 12.61 19.28
C LYS A 76 -2.46 11.10 19.44
N TYR A 77 -1.80 10.46 18.48
CA TYR A 77 -1.69 9.01 18.38
C TYR A 77 -0.29 8.53 18.74
N THR A 78 -0.13 7.98 19.95
CA THR A 78 1.18 7.55 20.47
C THR A 78 1.80 6.38 19.71
N PHE A 79 0.98 5.60 19.00
CA PHE A 79 1.43 4.47 18.18
C PHE A 79 2.03 4.90 16.83
N LEU A 80 1.89 6.18 16.43
CA LEU A 80 2.46 6.71 15.20
C LEU A 80 3.84 7.33 15.44
N GLY A 81 4.76 7.09 14.50
CA GLY A 81 6.03 7.79 14.40
C GLY A 81 5.90 9.06 13.56
N MET A 82 6.54 10.15 14.00
CA MET A 82 6.49 11.45 13.31
C MET A 82 7.24 11.48 11.95
N THR A 83 7.83 10.38 11.50
CA THR A 83 8.50 10.32 10.20
C THR A 83 7.49 9.99 9.10
N GLY A 84 6.91 11.05 8.53
CA GLY A 84 6.04 10.94 7.36
C GLY A 84 6.81 10.78 6.04
N LEU A 85 6.40 9.84 5.20
CA LEU A 85 6.72 9.81 3.77
C LEU A 85 5.67 10.69 3.06
N ALA A 86 5.94 11.98 2.87
CA ALA A 86 4.98 12.92 2.28
C ALA A 86 5.39 13.37 0.88
N SER A 87 4.48 13.23 -0.09
CA SER A 87 4.51 13.94 -1.37
C SER A 87 3.71 15.25 -1.32
N SER A 88 2.72 15.32 -0.43
CA SER A 88 1.96 16.51 -0.02
C SER A 88 1.50 16.33 1.44
N TYR A 89 1.15 17.40 2.15
CA TYR A 89 0.66 17.25 3.53
C TYR A 89 -0.79 16.79 3.63
N LYS A 90 -1.56 16.86 2.53
CA LYS A 90 -2.93 16.32 2.46
C LYS A 90 -2.98 14.81 2.60
N GLN A 91 -1.93 14.12 2.14
CA GLN A 91 -1.84 12.66 2.15
C GLN A 91 -0.45 12.23 2.59
N VAL A 92 -0.37 11.47 3.67
CA VAL A 92 0.90 11.14 4.31
C VAL A 92 0.99 9.65 4.61
N GLY A 93 2.14 9.06 4.29
CA GLY A 93 2.50 7.74 4.80
C GLY A 93 3.14 7.89 6.17
N VAL A 94 2.61 7.23 7.19
CA VAL A 94 3.15 7.25 8.56
C VAL A 94 3.64 5.87 8.94
N ARG A 95 4.68 5.82 9.77
CA ARG A 95 5.19 4.58 10.35
C ARG A 95 4.56 4.33 11.70
N ILE A 96 4.32 3.07 12.03
CA ILE A 96 3.95 2.63 13.37
C ILE A 96 5.23 2.58 14.22
N ASN A 97 5.22 3.23 15.38
CA ASN A 97 6.38 3.35 16.27
C ASN A 97 6.54 2.16 17.24
N GLU A 98 5.80 1.09 17.00
CA GLU A 98 5.73 -0.10 17.84
C GLU A 98 6.02 -1.34 17.00
N ASN A 99 6.62 -2.36 17.61
CA ASN A 99 6.87 -3.62 16.92
C ASN A 99 5.60 -4.48 16.92
N VAL A 100 4.77 -4.30 15.89
CA VAL A 100 3.49 -5.01 15.73
C VAL A 100 3.69 -6.33 15.01
N THR A 101 3.17 -7.42 15.58
CA THR A 101 3.24 -8.77 15.00
C THR A 101 1.88 -9.32 14.59
N ASP A 102 0.79 -8.63 14.93
CA ASP A 102 -0.60 -9.04 14.70
C ASP A 102 -1.35 -7.97 13.91
N CYS A 103 -1.95 -8.38 12.80
CA CYS A 103 -2.77 -7.53 11.92
C CYS A 103 -3.96 -6.91 12.66
N THR A 104 -4.49 -7.60 13.67
CA THR A 104 -5.62 -7.12 14.48
C THR A 104 -5.27 -5.81 15.18
N ILE A 105 -4.01 -5.64 15.60
CA ILE A 105 -3.54 -4.40 16.24
C ILE A 105 -3.56 -3.26 15.23
N VAL A 106 -3.03 -3.47 14.02
CA VAL A 106 -3.06 -2.46 12.96
C VAL A 106 -4.49 -2.12 12.57
N ASN A 107 -5.37 -3.11 12.46
CA ASN A 107 -6.78 -2.89 12.14
C ASN A 107 -7.50 -2.06 13.22
N ASN A 108 -7.16 -2.25 14.49
CA ASN A 108 -7.67 -1.39 15.56
C ASN A 108 -7.13 0.05 15.44
N TYR A 109 -5.86 0.23 15.08
CA TYR A 109 -5.30 1.56 14.83
C TYR A 109 -6.00 2.26 13.65
N LEU A 110 -6.29 1.53 12.57
CA LEU A 110 -7.06 2.06 11.44
C LEU A 110 -8.47 2.48 11.87
N SER A 111 -9.17 1.66 12.68
CA SER A 111 -10.49 2.01 13.22
C SER A 111 -10.44 3.30 14.05
N VAL A 112 -9.47 3.42 14.96
CA VAL A 112 -9.30 4.61 15.80
C VAL A 112 -9.00 5.85 14.96
N LEU A 113 -8.17 5.74 13.92
CA LEU A 113 -7.85 6.86 13.04
C LEU A 113 -9.05 7.29 12.19
N ASN A 114 -9.83 6.34 11.68
CA ASN A 114 -11.02 6.60 10.86
C ASN A 114 -12.22 7.14 11.66
N GLU A 115 -12.16 7.12 13.00
CA GLU A 115 -13.15 7.78 13.86
C GLU A 115 -12.86 9.28 14.09
N ASP A 116 -11.65 9.77 13.77
CA ASP A 116 -11.29 11.19 13.92
C ASP A 116 -11.76 12.01 12.72
N GLU A 117 -12.65 12.97 12.95
CA GLU A 117 -13.21 13.85 11.91
C GLU A 117 -12.16 14.66 11.13
N ALA A 118 -10.94 14.81 11.67
CA ALA A 118 -9.84 15.46 10.95
C ALA A 118 -9.20 14.56 9.86
N ILE A 119 -9.44 13.24 9.94
CA ILE A 119 -8.94 12.22 9.02
C ILE A 119 -10.11 11.79 8.13
N PHE A 120 -9.97 11.97 6.81
CA PHE A 120 -10.95 11.45 5.86
C PHE A 120 -10.84 9.93 5.72
N SER A 121 -9.60 9.44 5.64
CA SER A 121 -9.35 8.01 5.63
C SER A 121 -7.96 7.64 6.11
N ALA A 122 -7.88 6.50 6.78
CA ALA A 122 -6.66 5.80 7.12
C ALA A 122 -6.75 4.37 6.58
N THR A 123 -5.77 3.98 5.77
CA THR A 123 -5.69 2.67 5.13
C THR A 123 -4.31 2.05 5.38
N PRO A 124 -4.17 0.72 5.42
CA PRO A 124 -2.84 0.14 5.48
C PRO A 124 -2.13 0.32 4.14
N VAL A 125 -0.80 0.38 4.18
CA VAL A 125 0.01 0.16 2.97
C VAL A 125 0.03 -1.33 2.66
N PHE A 126 -0.19 -1.71 1.41
CA PHE A 126 -0.09 -3.10 0.96
C PHE A 126 1.17 -3.34 0.15
N TYR A 127 1.68 -4.57 0.20
CA TYR A 127 2.80 -5.05 -0.60
C TYR A 127 2.38 -6.21 -1.49
N TYR A 128 2.93 -6.27 -2.71
CA TYR A 128 2.69 -7.39 -3.62
C TYR A 128 3.46 -8.65 -3.19
N SER A 129 4.59 -8.48 -2.49
CA SER A 129 5.40 -9.57 -1.95
C SER A 129 5.93 -9.21 -0.56
N ALA A 130 6.13 -10.24 0.28
CA ALA A 130 6.78 -10.08 1.59
C ALA A 130 8.30 -9.88 1.49
N THR A 131 8.86 -10.00 0.29
CA THR A 131 10.31 -9.92 0.04
C THR A 131 10.70 -8.71 -0.81
N ASP A 132 9.72 -7.90 -1.23
CA ASP A 132 9.95 -6.75 -2.10
C ASP A 132 9.36 -5.47 -1.48
N PRO A 133 10.17 -4.68 -0.74
CA PRO A 133 9.75 -3.40 -0.16
C PRO A 133 9.51 -2.30 -1.17
N ASN A 134 9.89 -2.49 -2.44
CA ASN A 134 9.77 -1.44 -3.45
C ASN A 134 8.51 -1.59 -4.31
N SER A 135 7.83 -2.74 -4.24
CA SER A 135 6.57 -2.98 -4.91
C SER A 135 5.40 -2.93 -3.93
N TYR A 136 4.72 -1.78 -3.87
CA TYR A 136 3.62 -1.52 -2.96
C TYR A 136 2.38 -0.95 -3.66
N PHE A 137 1.26 -1.09 -2.96
CA PHE A 137 -0.05 -0.57 -3.31
C PHE A 137 -0.62 0.17 -2.11
N ILE A 138 -0.90 1.46 -2.26
CA ILE A 138 -1.62 2.24 -1.27
C ILE A 138 -3.07 2.31 -1.73
N LEU A 139 -3.96 1.76 -0.91
CA LEU A 139 -5.39 1.78 -1.17
C LEU A 139 -5.93 3.20 -0.98
N LEU A 140 -6.56 3.76 -2.02
CA LEU A 140 -7.35 4.96 -1.88
C LEU A 140 -8.81 4.57 -1.61
N SER A 141 -9.57 5.45 -0.96
CA SER A 141 -10.98 5.24 -0.62
C SER A 141 -11.88 5.44 -1.84
N GLU A 142 -11.55 4.74 -2.93
CA GLU A 142 -12.01 5.02 -4.28
C GLU A 142 -12.14 3.73 -5.08
N VAL A 143 -13.14 3.66 -5.97
CA VAL A 143 -13.43 2.48 -6.79
C VAL A 143 -13.61 2.90 -8.25
N LEU A 144 -12.96 2.17 -9.14
CA LEU A 144 -13.10 2.32 -10.59
C LEU A 144 -13.90 1.15 -11.14
N THR A 145 -14.94 1.45 -11.90
CA THR A 145 -15.82 0.42 -12.47
C THR A 145 -16.14 0.70 -13.92
N LYS A 146 -16.56 -0.35 -14.63
CA LYS A 146 -17.29 -0.25 -15.89
C LYS A 146 -18.48 -1.18 -15.83
N ASN A 147 -19.69 -0.63 -15.83
CA ASN A 147 -20.90 -1.42 -15.90
C ASN A 147 -20.98 -2.21 -17.22
N ASN A 148 -21.66 -3.34 -17.16
CA ASN A 148 -22.01 -4.10 -18.35
C ASN A 148 -23.39 -3.66 -18.84
N GLU A 149 -23.42 -2.79 -19.86
CA GLU A 149 -24.64 -2.24 -20.47
C GLU A 149 -25.63 -3.29 -20.98
N SER A 150 -25.18 -4.53 -21.22
CA SER A 150 -26.10 -5.64 -21.59
C SER A 150 -26.89 -6.20 -20.41
N LEU A 151 -26.45 -5.90 -19.17
CA LEU A 151 -27.03 -6.42 -17.93
C LEU A 151 -27.66 -5.32 -17.07
N ILE A 152 -27.09 -4.12 -17.08
CA ILE A 152 -27.56 -2.97 -16.30
C ILE A 152 -27.20 -1.67 -17.02
N SER A 153 -28.15 -0.73 -17.09
CA SER A 153 -27.91 0.60 -17.63
C SER A 153 -26.93 1.38 -16.75
N GLU A 154 -26.19 2.34 -17.30
CA GLU A 154 -25.28 3.19 -16.52
C GLU A 154 -26.01 3.87 -15.34
N SER A 155 -27.21 4.41 -15.55
CA SER A 155 -27.97 5.10 -14.49
C SER A 155 -28.37 4.15 -13.37
N ASP A 156 -28.90 2.97 -13.69
CA ASP A 156 -29.30 1.98 -12.67
C ASP A 156 -28.07 1.44 -11.94
N PHE A 157 -26.93 1.35 -12.62
CA PHE A 157 -25.67 0.94 -12.01
C PHE A 157 -25.13 1.98 -11.04
N ILE A 158 -25.20 3.27 -11.39
CA ILE A 158 -24.82 4.36 -10.48
C ILE A 158 -25.67 4.31 -9.21
N ASP A 159 -27.00 4.20 -9.34
CA ASP A 159 -27.91 4.07 -8.19
C ASP A 159 -27.57 2.84 -7.32
N TYR A 160 -27.28 1.71 -7.96
CA TYR A 160 -26.81 0.50 -7.28
C TYR A 160 -25.50 0.74 -6.51
N ALA A 161 -24.50 1.34 -7.14
CA ALA A 161 -23.20 1.61 -6.53
C ALA A 161 -23.33 2.59 -5.35
N GLU A 162 -24.11 3.66 -5.49
CA GLU A 162 -24.31 4.66 -4.43
C GLU A 162 -25.00 4.10 -3.18
N SER A 163 -25.81 3.04 -3.34
CA SER A 163 -26.39 2.28 -2.23
C SER A 163 -25.34 1.52 -1.39
N MET A 164 -24.14 1.29 -1.95
CA MET A 164 -23.02 0.58 -1.32
C MET A 164 -22.01 1.51 -0.66
N ASN A 165 -22.45 2.62 -0.07
CA ASN A 165 -21.58 3.62 0.57
C ASN A 165 -20.61 4.32 -0.42
N LEU A 166 -20.99 4.40 -1.70
CA LEU A 166 -20.25 5.16 -2.72
C LEU A 166 -20.93 6.47 -3.08
N GLU A 167 -20.15 7.41 -3.59
CA GLU A 167 -20.57 8.66 -4.24
C GLU A 167 -19.88 8.75 -5.60
N LEU A 168 -20.63 9.06 -6.65
CA LEU A 168 -20.07 9.25 -7.97
C LEU A 168 -19.23 10.54 -8.03
N VAL A 169 -17.96 10.42 -8.38
CA VAL A 169 -17.07 11.57 -8.59
C VAL A 169 -17.05 11.99 -10.06
N GLU A 170 -16.91 11.01 -10.96
CA GLU A 170 -16.91 11.24 -12.40
C GLU A 170 -17.43 10.00 -13.15
N ALA A 171 -18.15 10.20 -14.24
CA ALA A 171 -18.45 9.16 -15.22
C ALA A 171 -17.95 9.61 -16.59
N LYS A 172 -16.97 8.90 -17.16
CA LYS A 172 -16.36 9.25 -18.44
C LYS A 172 -15.96 8.03 -19.23
N TYR A 173 -16.22 8.05 -20.54
CA TYR A 173 -15.88 6.95 -21.46
C TYR A 173 -16.40 5.58 -20.97
N ALA A 174 -17.63 5.53 -20.44
CA ALA A 174 -18.24 4.34 -19.85
C ALA A 174 -17.43 3.73 -18.68
N THR A 175 -16.65 4.56 -17.99
CA THR A 175 -15.99 4.21 -16.73
C THR A 175 -16.57 5.13 -15.66
N GLN A 176 -17.00 4.53 -14.55
CA GLN A 176 -17.50 5.25 -13.40
C GLN A 176 -16.43 5.24 -12.30
N TYR A 177 -16.17 6.42 -11.77
CA TYR A 177 -15.21 6.66 -10.70
C TYR A 177 -15.96 7.10 -9.46
N PHE A 178 -15.88 6.28 -8.42
CA PHE A 178 -16.57 6.48 -7.16
C PHE A 178 -15.59 6.73 -6.02
N ARG A 179 -16.06 7.48 -5.03
CA ARG A 179 -15.42 7.64 -3.72
C ARG A 179 -16.27 6.97 -2.66
N VAL A 180 -15.63 6.37 -1.66
CA VAL A 180 -16.30 5.86 -0.45
C VAL A 180 -16.71 7.05 0.42
N LYS A 181 -18.00 7.13 0.79
CA LYS A 181 -18.55 8.25 1.58
C LYS A 181 -18.06 8.24 3.02
N GLU A 182 -18.06 7.07 3.65
CA GLU A 182 -17.66 6.87 5.05
C GLU A 182 -16.67 5.70 5.14
N VAL A 183 -15.46 5.96 5.62
CA VAL A 183 -14.41 4.94 5.82
C VAL A 183 -14.35 4.61 7.30
N LYS A 184 -14.44 3.32 7.67
CA LYS A 184 -14.41 2.88 9.09
C LYS A 184 -13.20 2.03 9.37
N THR A 185 -12.95 1.06 8.51
CA THR A 185 -11.91 0.03 8.67
C THR A 185 -10.67 0.34 7.84
N GLY A 186 -10.82 1.14 6.77
CA GLY A 186 -9.76 1.40 5.81
C GLY A 186 -9.68 0.36 4.69
N PHE A 187 -10.63 -0.58 4.61
CA PHE A 187 -10.69 -1.64 3.59
C PHE A 187 -11.91 -1.52 2.67
N GLU A 188 -12.80 -0.56 2.92
CA GLU A 188 -14.11 -0.45 2.26
C GLU A 188 -14.00 -0.43 0.73
N ALA A 189 -13.06 0.34 0.17
CA ALA A 189 -12.89 0.41 -1.28
C ALA A 189 -12.52 -0.96 -1.90
N LEU A 190 -11.67 -1.74 -1.23
CA LEU A 190 -11.31 -3.10 -1.66
C LEU A 190 -12.52 -4.04 -1.57
N GLU A 191 -13.24 -4.00 -0.45
CA GLU A 191 -14.40 -4.86 -0.19
C GLU A 191 -15.55 -4.55 -1.15
N ILE A 192 -15.89 -3.28 -1.33
CA ILE A 192 -16.95 -2.82 -2.24
C ILE A 192 -16.59 -3.16 -3.69
N ALA A 193 -15.35 -2.93 -4.12
CA ALA A 193 -14.90 -3.28 -5.47
C ALA A 193 -15.11 -4.78 -5.75
N ASN A 194 -14.75 -5.65 -4.80
CA ASN A 194 -14.97 -7.08 -4.93
C ASN A 194 -16.45 -7.45 -4.96
N GLN A 195 -17.27 -6.87 -4.08
CA GLN A 195 -18.72 -7.10 -4.07
C GLN A 195 -19.38 -6.67 -5.40
N ILE A 196 -18.97 -5.53 -5.96
CA ILE A 196 -19.44 -5.06 -7.27
C ILE A 196 -19.01 -6.04 -8.36
N TYR A 197 -17.76 -6.48 -8.38
CA TYR A 197 -17.27 -7.45 -9.35
C TYR A 197 -18.07 -8.76 -9.30
N GLU A 198 -18.21 -9.32 -8.09
CA GLU A 198 -18.91 -10.58 -7.83
C GLU A 198 -20.41 -10.50 -8.11
N SER A 199 -20.99 -9.30 -8.20
CA SER A 199 -22.38 -9.12 -8.62
C SER A 199 -22.64 -9.51 -10.09
N GLY A 200 -21.60 -9.58 -10.91
CA GLY A 200 -21.69 -9.90 -12.34
C GLY A 200 -22.26 -8.77 -13.20
N LYS A 201 -22.52 -7.59 -12.63
CA LYS A 201 -23.10 -6.42 -13.33
C LYS A 201 -22.07 -5.53 -14.03
N VAL A 202 -20.79 -5.85 -13.90
CA VAL A 202 -19.69 -5.03 -14.40
C VAL A 202 -18.81 -5.84 -15.35
N GLU A 203 -18.14 -5.15 -16.26
CA GLU A 203 -17.00 -5.70 -17.00
C GLU A 203 -15.75 -5.76 -16.10
N TYR A 204 -15.57 -4.74 -15.25
CA TYR A 204 -14.56 -4.72 -14.20
C TYR A 204 -14.97 -3.81 -13.03
N ALA A 205 -14.44 -4.11 -11.85
CA ALA A 205 -14.48 -3.25 -10.67
C ALA A 205 -13.20 -3.46 -9.87
N GLN A 206 -12.46 -2.37 -9.61
CA GLN A 206 -11.19 -2.42 -8.90
C GLN A 206 -11.06 -1.25 -7.94
N PRO A 207 -10.41 -1.45 -6.77
CA PRO A 207 -10.03 -0.32 -5.93
C PRO A 207 -9.02 0.57 -6.66
N ASN A 208 -9.14 1.89 -6.50
CA ASN A 208 -8.11 2.81 -6.95
C ASN A 208 -6.97 2.88 -5.91
N GLY A 209 -5.78 3.22 -6.37
CA GLY A 209 -4.61 3.22 -5.49
C GLY A 209 -3.37 3.89 -6.08
N ILE A 210 -2.46 4.28 -5.20
CA ILE A 210 -1.11 4.68 -5.60
C ILE A 210 -0.27 3.42 -5.72
N VAL A 211 0.26 3.19 -6.91
CA VAL A 211 1.01 1.96 -7.24
C VAL A 211 2.47 2.28 -7.49
N LYS A 212 3.36 1.53 -6.85
CA LYS A 212 4.77 1.45 -7.24
C LYS A 212 5.09 -0.01 -7.53
N VAL A 213 5.62 -0.27 -8.72
CA VAL A 213 6.14 -1.58 -9.11
C VAL A 213 7.57 -1.37 -9.57
N GLU A 214 8.50 -2.08 -8.94
CA GLU A 214 9.88 -2.13 -9.42
C GLU A 214 10.06 -3.40 -10.27
N PRO A 215 10.40 -3.28 -11.57
CA PRO A 215 10.65 -4.43 -12.41
C PRO A 215 11.94 -5.13 -11.95
N HIS A 216 11.85 -6.43 -11.67
CA HIS A 216 13.00 -7.31 -11.42
C HIS A 216 13.56 -7.88 -12.72
#